data_AF-A0A0K3ATH3-F1
#
_entry.id   AF-A0A0K3ATH3-F1
#
_cell.length_a   1.000
_cell.length_b   1.000
_cell.length_c   1.000
_cell.angle_alpha   90.00
_cell.angle_beta   90.00
_cell.angle_gamma   90.00
#
_symmetry.space_group_name_H-M   'P 1'
#
loop_
_entity.id
_entity.type
_entity.pdbx_description
1 polymer ?
#
loop_
_entity_poly.entity_id
_entity_poly.type
_entity_poly.pdbx_seq_one_letter_code
_entity_poly.pdbx_strand_id
1 'polypeptide(L)'
;MVSDARGFPAFPAGTRRARFARSWWGNAWIAAIEDAALDNNQMKIGRKYAYGGQVGPITVSAGRLAATVYGSDRTPHTTTVRIAQLSDAEWARLLDWVAAKAGYIAALLDKEMPHELTAADVALLPQMTDIEPECDCEGWELPCRHAAALSYQVAWLLDADPFVLLLIRGRGEADLLDELNLRSGPPSSMLRYLVTDAAARAQALLDGHQPPELTEWQDTVRWAATYPALTTQLAEACGRDLTHAVRAWTYGGPAGLDVLETTWRPGKTDLAKAAAALAGPDIPELTQSRNHWSAAEVQLRLGKDGNWYPYRLQAGEWCPAGPPEADPATALIGI
;
A
#
# COMPACT_ATOMS: atom_id res chain seq x y z
N MET A 1 -6.62 4.58 28.41
CA MET A 1 -7.20 4.78 27.07
C MET A 1 -7.73 6.18 27.02
N VAL A 2 -7.06 7.06 26.27
CA VAL A 2 -7.60 8.39 25.98
C VAL A 2 -8.86 8.15 25.14
N SER A 3 -9.97 8.78 25.51
CA SER A 3 -11.21 8.71 24.75
C SER A 3 -10.97 9.44 23.42
N ASP A 4 -10.82 8.70 22.31
CA ASP A 4 -10.76 9.20 20.93
C ASP A 4 -12.13 9.78 20.49
N ALA A 5 -12.64 10.75 21.23
CA ALA A 5 -13.86 11.45 20.87
C ALA A 5 -13.55 12.47 19.76
N ARG A 6 -14.22 12.34 18.62
CA ARG A 6 -14.13 13.27 17.48
C ARG A 6 -15.38 14.13 17.42
N GLY A 7 -15.19 15.45 17.40
CA GLY A 7 -16.26 16.42 17.19
C GLY A 7 -16.37 16.82 15.72
N PHE A 8 -17.60 16.88 15.22
CA PHE A 8 -17.93 17.29 13.86
C PHE A 8 -18.88 18.50 13.91
N PRO A 9 -18.66 19.52 13.06
CA PRO A 9 -19.55 20.68 13.01
C PRO A 9 -20.96 20.26 12.58
N ALA A 10 -21.95 21.05 12.99
CA ALA A 10 -23.34 20.85 12.57
C ALA A 10 -23.45 21.00 11.04
N PHE A 11 -24.24 20.13 10.41
CA PHE A 11 -24.53 20.26 8.99
C PHE A 11 -25.56 21.36 8.74
N PRO A 12 -25.38 22.21 7.72
CA PRO A 12 -26.36 23.23 7.36
C PRO A 12 -27.63 22.57 6.80
N ALA A 13 -28.73 23.33 6.78
CA ALA A 13 -29.92 22.93 6.06
C ALA A 13 -29.59 22.72 4.56
N GLY A 14 -30.00 21.57 4.02
CA GLY A 14 -29.64 21.13 2.67
C GLY A 14 -30.83 20.80 1.80
N THR A 15 -30.60 20.72 0.49
CA THR A 15 -31.60 20.24 -0.46
C THR A 15 -31.68 18.72 -0.44
N ARG A 16 -32.89 18.18 -0.63
CA ARG A 16 -33.11 16.72 -0.70
C ARG A 16 -32.33 16.14 -1.88
N ARG A 17 -31.63 15.04 -1.62
CA ARG A 17 -30.89 14.26 -2.63
C ARG A 17 -31.67 12.99 -2.99
N ALA A 18 -31.36 12.42 -4.16
CA ALA A 18 -31.97 11.17 -4.64
C ALA A 18 -31.66 9.98 -3.72
N ARG A 19 -30.39 9.86 -3.29
CA ARG A 19 -29.97 8.96 -2.20
C ARG A 19 -29.51 9.80 -1.00
N PHE A 20 -29.77 9.31 0.21
CA PHE A 20 -29.39 10.05 1.42
C PHE A 20 -27.87 9.97 1.65
N ALA A 21 -27.29 8.77 1.53
CA ALA A 21 -25.84 8.53 1.50
C ALA A 21 -25.37 8.19 0.08
N ARG A 22 -24.11 8.52 -0.22
CA ARG A 22 -23.47 8.31 -1.53
C ARG A 22 -22.74 6.98 -1.59
N SER A 23 -22.03 6.65 -0.52
CA SER A 23 -21.21 5.45 -0.39
C SER A 23 -22.06 4.21 -0.13
N TRP A 24 -21.54 3.03 -0.45
CA TRP A 24 -22.24 1.79 -0.14
C TRP A 24 -22.36 1.58 1.37
N TRP A 25 -21.33 1.93 2.15
CA TRP A 25 -21.30 1.75 3.60
C TRP A 25 -22.21 2.75 4.32
N GLY A 26 -22.31 3.98 3.85
CA GLY A 26 -23.28 4.96 4.35
C GLY A 26 -24.73 4.53 4.07
N ASN A 27 -25.01 3.93 2.90
CA ASN A 27 -26.33 3.39 2.59
C ASN A 27 -26.65 2.14 3.45
N ALA A 28 -25.67 1.28 3.67
CA ALA A 28 -25.84 0.08 4.49
C ALA A 28 -26.00 0.43 5.99
N TRP A 29 -25.35 1.49 6.48
CA TRP A 29 -25.63 2.07 7.79
C TRP A 29 -27.08 2.55 7.91
N ILE A 30 -27.60 3.27 6.92
CA ILE A 30 -29.00 3.72 6.92
C ILE A 30 -29.94 2.52 6.96
N ALA A 31 -29.69 1.49 6.14
CA ALA A 31 -30.48 0.28 6.14
C ALA A 31 -30.51 -0.39 7.52
N ALA A 32 -29.36 -0.52 8.19
CA ALA A 32 -29.28 -1.09 9.54
C ALA A 32 -30.13 -0.31 10.57
N ILE A 33 -30.11 1.02 10.49
CA ILE A 33 -30.90 1.88 11.40
C ILE A 33 -32.41 1.78 11.07
N GLU A 34 -32.77 1.73 9.79
CA GLU A 34 -34.16 1.58 9.36
C GLU A 34 -34.74 0.19 9.70
N ASP A 35 -33.93 -0.86 9.58
CA ASP A 35 -34.31 -2.23 9.99
C ASP A 35 -34.50 -2.33 11.50
N ALA A 36 -33.80 -1.50 12.29
CA ALA A 36 -33.97 -1.43 13.74
C ALA A 36 -35.20 -0.61 14.19
N ALA A 37 -35.85 0.11 13.27
CA ALA A 37 -36.91 1.03 13.62
C ALA A 37 -38.26 0.33 13.81
N LEU A 38 -38.91 0.59 14.95
CA LEU A 38 -40.25 0.08 15.24
C LEU A 38 -41.36 0.91 14.57
N ASP A 39 -41.09 2.19 14.30
CA ASP A 39 -42.03 3.11 13.63
C ASP A 39 -41.37 3.85 12.46
N ASN A 40 -41.73 3.44 11.24
CA ASN A 40 -41.29 4.06 9.99
C ASN A 40 -41.69 5.54 9.85
N ASN A 41 -42.72 6.01 10.57
CA ASN A 41 -43.10 7.42 10.55
C ASN A 41 -42.06 8.29 11.26
N GLN A 42 -41.48 7.82 12.37
CA GLN A 42 -40.40 8.53 13.04
C GLN A 42 -39.17 8.65 12.15
N MET A 43 -38.83 7.61 11.39
CA MET A 43 -37.74 7.65 10.40
C MET A 43 -37.98 8.73 9.34
N LYS A 44 -39.21 8.84 8.81
CA LYS A 44 -39.57 9.89 7.85
C LYS A 44 -39.45 11.30 8.44
N ILE A 45 -39.81 11.49 9.72
CA ILE A 45 -39.69 12.78 10.41
C ILE A 45 -38.21 13.09 10.69
N GLY A 46 -37.46 12.13 11.24
CA GLY A 46 -36.03 12.26 11.51
C GLY A 46 -35.23 12.59 10.27
N ARG A 47 -35.56 11.97 9.12
CA ARG A 47 -34.96 12.32 7.83
C ARG A 47 -35.21 13.78 7.44
N LYS A 48 -36.40 14.34 7.74
CA LYS A 48 -36.68 15.77 7.52
C LYS A 48 -35.85 16.65 8.46
N TYR A 49 -35.71 16.25 9.72
CA TYR A 49 -34.92 16.96 10.73
C TYR A 49 -33.44 17.01 10.33
N ALA A 50 -32.89 15.89 9.86
CA ALA A 50 -31.53 15.79 9.35
C ALA A 50 -31.28 16.75 8.18
N TYR A 51 -32.18 16.79 7.18
CA TYR A 51 -32.07 17.75 6.06
C TYR A 51 -32.31 19.20 6.48
N GLY A 52 -33.15 19.43 7.50
CA GLY A 52 -33.48 20.76 8.01
C GLY A 52 -32.37 21.42 8.83
N GLY A 53 -31.23 20.75 9.05
CA GLY A 53 -30.14 21.28 9.86
C GLY A 53 -30.47 21.36 11.35
N GLN A 54 -31.36 20.48 11.83
CA GLN A 54 -31.80 20.48 13.23
C GLN A 54 -30.89 19.69 14.17
N VAL A 55 -29.90 18.98 13.65
CA VAL A 55 -28.89 18.30 14.44
C VAL A 55 -27.71 19.25 14.62
N GLY A 56 -27.32 19.49 15.86
CA GLY A 56 -26.16 20.31 16.22
C GLY A 56 -24.83 19.60 15.93
N PRO A 57 -23.71 20.09 16.50
CA PRO A 57 -22.42 19.41 16.39
C PRO A 57 -22.51 17.96 16.88
N ILE A 58 -21.91 17.04 16.13
CA ILE A 58 -21.96 15.61 16.42
C ILE A 58 -20.64 15.21 17.07
N THR A 59 -20.73 14.52 18.21
CA THR A 59 -19.58 13.86 18.83
C THR A 59 -19.66 12.36 18.58
N VAL A 60 -18.57 11.80 18.06
CA VAL A 60 -18.42 10.36 17.84
C VAL A 60 -17.31 9.84 18.73
N SER A 61 -17.57 8.76 19.46
CA SER A 61 -16.58 8.01 20.23
C SER A 61 -16.86 6.52 20.11
N ALA A 62 -15.98 5.69 20.66
CA ALA A 62 -16.19 4.24 20.75
C ALA A 62 -17.58 3.90 21.30
N GLY A 63 -18.40 3.24 20.47
CA GLY A 63 -19.77 2.80 20.76
C GLY A 63 -20.80 3.90 20.99
N ARG A 64 -20.52 5.16 20.67
CA ARG A 64 -21.43 6.27 21.02
C ARG A 64 -21.41 7.41 20.00
N LEU A 65 -22.62 7.79 19.60
CA LEU A 65 -22.93 9.00 18.83
C LEU A 65 -23.71 9.95 19.73
N ALA A 66 -23.37 11.22 19.77
CA ALA A 66 -24.09 12.20 20.58
C ALA A 66 -24.22 13.55 19.88
N ALA A 67 -25.40 14.15 19.97
CA ALA A 67 -25.66 15.50 19.52
C ALA A 67 -26.84 16.11 20.28
N THR A 68 -26.91 17.44 20.30
CA THR A 68 -28.16 18.13 20.60
C THR A 68 -28.99 18.19 19.31
N VAL A 69 -30.24 17.73 19.36
CA VAL A 69 -31.17 17.82 18.23
C VAL A 69 -32.31 18.75 18.62
N TYR A 70 -32.61 19.71 17.75
CA TYR A 70 -33.62 20.74 18.00
C TYR A 70 -34.98 20.30 17.46
N GLY A 71 -36.01 20.33 18.31
CA GLY A 71 -37.40 20.17 17.93
C GLY A 71 -37.87 21.24 16.93
N SER A 72 -39.07 21.07 16.37
CA SER A 72 -39.68 22.06 15.48
C SER A 72 -39.92 23.42 16.15
N ASP A 73 -40.11 23.42 17.46
CA ASP A 73 -40.23 24.60 18.34
C ASP A 73 -38.86 25.13 18.82
N ARG A 74 -37.76 24.54 18.33
CA ARG A 74 -36.37 24.79 18.73
C ARG A 74 -36.01 24.32 20.14
N THR A 75 -36.85 23.53 20.80
CA THR A 75 -36.51 22.91 22.08
C THR A 75 -35.31 21.95 21.89
N PRO A 76 -34.22 22.09 22.67
CA PRO A 76 -33.05 21.23 22.54
C PRO A 76 -33.30 19.88 23.21
N HIS A 77 -32.95 18.80 22.52
CA HIS A 77 -32.97 17.44 23.05
C HIS A 77 -31.57 16.84 23.05
N THR A 78 -31.17 16.28 24.19
CA THR A 78 -29.92 15.52 24.30
C THR A 78 -30.16 14.14 23.70
N THR A 79 -29.56 13.89 22.54
CA THR A 79 -29.75 12.65 21.80
C THR A 79 -28.44 11.88 21.74
N THR A 80 -28.49 10.61 22.14
CA THR A 80 -27.40 9.66 22.04
C THR A 80 -27.87 8.44 21.25
N VAL A 81 -27.01 7.88 20.41
CA VAL A 81 -27.21 6.55 19.83
C VAL A 81 -26.01 5.71 20.20
N ARG A 82 -26.22 4.69 21.03
CA ARG A 82 -25.19 3.73 21.39
C ARG A 82 -25.15 2.63 20.34
N ILE A 83 -23.95 2.24 19.99
CA ILE A 83 -23.69 1.19 19.01
C ILE A 83 -22.80 0.15 19.69
N ALA A 84 -23.15 -1.13 19.60
CA ALA A 84 -22.29 -2.19 20.10
C ALA A 84 -20.88 -2.06 19.49
N GLN A 85 -19.86 -2.28 20.30
CA GLN A 85 -18.48 -2.31 19.81
C GLN A 85 -18.11 -3.73 19.42
N LEU A 86 -17.18 -3.87 18.48
CA LEU A 86 -16.56 -5.16 18.22
C LEU A 86 -15.67 -5.53 19.40
N SER A 87 -15.68 -6.80 19.78
CA SER A 87 -14.73 -7.37 20.72
C SER A 87 -13.31 -7.33 20.16
N ASP A 88 -12.30 -7.41 21.04
CA ASP A 88 -10.89 -7.47 20.61
C ASP A 88 -10.61 -8.65 19.68
N ALA A 89 -11.32 -9.77 19.85
CA ALA A 89 -11.19 -10.94 18.98
C ALA A 89 -11.78 -10.69 17.58
N GLU A 90 -12.89 -9.97 17.48
CA GLU A 90 -13.45 -9.54 16.19
C GLU A 90 -12.56 -8.53 15.49
N TRP A 91 -12.03 -7.55 16.24
CA TRP A 91 -11.04 -6.60 15.72
C TRP A 91 -9.79 -7.32 15.20
N ALA A 92 -9.26 -8.29 15.94
CA ALA A 92 -8.09 -9.06 15.48
C ALA A 92 -8.37 -9.78 14.16
N ARG A 93 -9.52 -10.46 14.02
CA ARG A 93 -9.90 -11.14 12.75
C ARG A 93 -10.07 -10.16 11.59
N LEU A 94 -10.70 -9.02 11.84
CA LEU A 94 -10.89 -7.98 10.82
C LEU A 94 -9.54 -7.42 10.35
N LEU A 95 -8.63 -7.12 11.28
CA LEU A 95 -7.32 -6.58 10.98
C LEU A 95 -6.43 -7.59 10.25
N ASP A 96 -6.46 -8.87 10.63
CA ASP A 96 -5.75 -9.93 9.89
C ASP A 96 -6.25 -10.05 8.45
N TRP A 97 -7.56 -9.95 8.25
CA TRP A 97 -8.17 -10.00 6.93
C TRP A 97 -7.79 -8.78 6.07
N VAL A 98 -7.80 -7.56 6.64
CA VAL A 98 -7.36 -6.34 5.94
C VAL A 98 -5.86 -6.41 5.62
N ALA A 99 -5.06 -6.83 6.60
CA ALA A 99 -3.61 -6.93 6.48
C ALA A 99 -3.16 -7.96 5.42
N ALA A 100 -3.99 -8.95 5.11
CA ALA A 100 -3.71 -9.98 4.11
C ALA A 100 -3.55 -9.41 2.69
N LYS A 101 -4.04 -8.21 2.39
CA LYS A 101 -3.84 -7.55 1.09
C LYS A 101 -3.55 -6.07 1.26
N ALA A 102 -2.36 -5.65 0.83
CA ALA A 102 -1.94 -4.24 0.83
C ALA A 102 -2.94 -3.29 0.14
N GLY A 103 -3.66 -3.78 -0.89
CA GLY A 103 -4.70 -3.01 -1.57
C GLY A 103 -5.87 -2.58 -0.68
N TYR A 104 -6.21 -3.35 0.36
CA TYR A 104 -7.26 -2.95 1.31
C TYR A 104 -6.81 -1.83 2.24
N ILE A 105 -5.54 -1.85 2.66
CA ILE A 105 -4.95 -0.78 3.47
C ILE A 105 -4.87 0.50 2.64
N ALA A 106 -4.41 0.40 1.39
CA ALA A 106 -4.37 1.54 0.46
C ALA A 106 -5.76 2.16 0.26
N ALA A 107 -6.79 1.35 0.04
CA ALA A 107 -8.16 1.82 -0.07
C ALA A 107 -8.64 2.56 1.20
N LEU A 108 -8.37 2.02 2.39
CA LEU A 108 -8.71 2.69 3.64
C LEU A 108 -7.98 4.04 3.79
N LEU A 109 -6.69 4.10 3.45
CA LEU A 109 -5.92 5.35 3.44
C LEU A 109 -6.51 6.39 2.49
N ASP A 110 -7.05 5.95 1.36
CA ASP A 110 -7.79 6.78 0.39
C ASP A 110 -9.23 7.11 0.83
N LYS A 111 -9.61 6.75 2.07
CA LYS A 111 -10.95 6.95 2.64
C LYS A 111 -12.06 6.22 1.88
N GLU A 112 -11.71 5.09 1.25
CA GLU A 112 -12.65 4.17 0.62
C GLU A 112 -12.79 2.89 1.46
N MET A 113 -14.02 2.39 1.60
CA MET A 113 -14.26 1.11 2.28
C MET A 113 -14.24 -0.03 1.26
N PRO A 114 -13.29 -0.99 1.33
CA PRO A 114 -13.29 -2.17 0.47
C PRO A 114 -14.62 -2.92 0.57
N HIS A 115 -15.27 -3.17 -0.57
CA HIS A 115 -16.55 -3.90 -0.62
C HIS A 115 -16.42 -5.32 -0.07
N GLU A 116 -15.26 -5.93 -0.26
CA GLU A 116 -14.92 -7.26 0.19
C GLU A 116 -14.90 -7.39 1.72
N LEU A 117 -14.86 -6.28 2.47
CA LEU A 117 -15.05 -6.31 3.93
C LEU A 117 -16.43 -6.83 4.34
N THR A 118 -17.43 -6.75 3.45
CA THR A 118 -18.73 -7.39 3.69
C THR A 118 -18.67 -8.92 3.69
N ALA A 119 -17.62 -9.51 3.12
CA ALA A 119 -17.36 -10.95 3.15
C ALA A 119 -16.48 -11.37 4.34
N ALA A 120 -15.97 -10.42 5.13
CA ALA A 120 -15.30 -10.75 6.38
C ALA A 120 -16.33 -11.33 7.37
N ASP A 121 -15.92 -12.33 8.15
CA ASP A 121 -16.74 -12.97 9.19
C ASP A 121 -16.94 -12.07 10.44
N VAL A 122 -16.89 -10.76 10.24
CA VAL A 122 -17.02 -9.74 11.27
C VAL A 122 -18.03 -8.72 10.78
N ALA A 123 -19.15 -8.61 11.50
CA ALA A 123 -20.20 -7.63 11.20
C ALA A 123 -19.71 -6.21 11.54
N LEU A 124 -19.04 -5.56 10.58
CA LEU A 124 -18.54 -4.20 10.77
C LEU A 124 -19.68 -3.19 10.87
N LEU A 125 -20.72 -3.36 10.05
CA LEU A 125 -21.95 -2.57 10.16
C LEU A 125 -22.80 -3.11 11.30
N PRO A 126 -23.44 -2.22 12.08
CA PRO A 126 -24.27 -2.64 13.20
C PRO A 126 -25.48 -3.44 12.70
N GLN A 127 -25.87 -4.45 13.48
CA GLN A 127 -27.15 -5.13 13.28
C GLN A 127 -28.26 -4.40 14.06
N MET A 128 -29.53 -4.78 13.84
CA MET A 128 -30.66 -4.21 14.56
C MET A 128 -30.47 -4.25 16.10
N THR A 129 -29.91 -5.34 16.62
CA THR A 129 -29.67 -5.51 18.07
C THR A 129 -28.50 -4.70 18.61
N ASP A 130 -27.68 -4.13 17.73
CA ASP A 130 -26.49 -3.38 18.13
C ASP A 130 -26.81 -1.91 18.40
N ILE A 131 -28.03 -1.45 18.13
CA ILE A 131 -28.40 -0.03 18.11
C ILE A 131 -29.34 0.28 19.27
N GLU A 132 -28.88 1.14 20.18
CA GLU A 132 -29.65 1.58 21.35
C GLU A 132 -29.79 3.11 21.33
N PRO A 133 -30.92 3.65 20.86
CA PRO A 133 -31.19 5.07 20.85
C PRO A 133 -31.66 5.58 22.22
N GLU A 134 -31.10 6.70 22.67
CA GLU A 134 -31.45 7.39 23.91
C GLU A 134 -31.74 8.86 23.62
N CYS A 135 -32.88 9.37 24.10
CA CYS A 135 -33.24 10.77 23.96
C CYS A 135 -34.08 11.23 25.15
N ASP A 136 -33.89 12.47 25.58
CA ASP A 136 -34.68 13.10 26.66
C ASP A 136 -36.05 13.64 26.22
N CYS A 137 -36.52 13.31 25.02
CA CYS A 137 -37.82 13.76 24.53
C CYS A 137 -38.96 12.91 25.10
N GLU A 138 -40.17 13.47 25.16
CA GLU A 138 -41.39 12.77 25.63
C GLU A 138 -41.89 11.65 24.69
N GLY A 139 -41.21 11.43 23.55
CA GLY A 139 -41.54 10.36 22.61
C GLY A 139 -41.13 8.98 23.14
N TRP A 140 -41.99 7.99 22.93
CA TRP A 140 -41.78 6.60 23.36
C TRP A 140 -41.34 5.68 22.22
N GLU A 141 -41.27 6.21 21.00
CA GLU A 141 -40.88 5.46 19.82
C GLU A 141 -39.37 5.21 19.76
N LEU A 142 -38.97 4.05 19.24
CA LEU A 142 -37.57 3.62 19.15
C LEU A 142 -37.18 3.31 17.69
N PRO A 143 -36.21 4.04 17.11
CA PRO A 143 -35.69 5.33 17.56
C PRO A 143 -36.76 6.44 17.43
N CYS A 144 -36.70 7.45 18.30
CA CYS A 144 -37.50 8.66 18.13
C CYS A 144 -36.99 9.49 16.93
N ARG A 145 -37.77 10.47 16.47
CA ARG A 145 -37.37 11.39 15.38
C ARG A 145 -35.99 12.03 15.57
N HIS A 146 -35.56 12.31 16.81
CA HIS A 146 -34.26 12.95 17.08
C HIS A 146 -33.11 11.96 16.90
N ALA A 147 -33.23 10.75 17.46
CA ALA A 147 -32.26 9.68 17.26
C ALA A 147 -32.17 9.28 15.79
N ALA A 148 -33.31 9.18 15.10
CA ALA A 148 -33.34 8.97 13.66
C ALA A 148 -32.61 10.09 12.89
N ALA A 149 -32.83 11.36 13.23
CA ALA A 149 -32.15 12.49 12.60
C ALA A 149 -30.62 12.45 12.77
N LEU A 150 -30.16 12.14 13.98
CA LEU A 150 -28.74 11.94 14.27
C LEU A 150 -28.16 10.79 13.44
N SER A 151 -28.80 9.62 13.44
CA SER A 151 -28.34 8.44 12.69
C SER A 151 -28.26 8.70 11.18
N TYR A 152 -29.21 9.45 10.63
CA TYR A 152 -29.15 9.88 9.24
C TYR A 152 -27.94 10.78 8.97
N GLN A 153 -27.72 11.85 9.75
CA GLN A 153 -26.56 12.73 9.52
C GLN A 153 -25.21 12.02 9.74
N VAL A 154 -25.15 11.01 10.62
CA VAL A 154 -23.95 10.18 10.76
C VAL A 154 -23.62 9.46 9.44
N ALA A 155 -24.59 9.07 8.63
CA ALA A 155 -24.32 8.52 7.29
C ALA A 155 -23.56 9.50 6.38
N TRP A 156 -23.71 10.82 6.56
CA TRP A 156 -22.92 11.82 5.84
C TRP A 156 -21.49 11.93 6.36
N LEU A 157 -21.28 11.71 7.67
CA LEU A 157 -19.94 11.60 8.23
C LEU A 157 -19.24 10.36 7.69
N LEU A 158 -19.95 9.22 7.65
CA LEU A 158 -19.46 7.98 7.06
C LEU A 158 -19.08 8.16 5.58
N ASP A 159 -19.92 8.83 4.79
CA ASP A 159 -19.64 9.15 3.38
C ASP A 159 -18.37 9.98 3.17
N ALA A 160 -17.94 10.74 4.17
CA ALA A 160 -16.77 11.60 4.09
C ALA A 160 -15.51 10.91 4.66
N ASP A 161 -15.69 10.04 5.66
CA ASP A 161 -14.60 9.37 6.34
C ASP A 161 -15.06 8.00 6.91
N PRO A 162 -14.67 6.86 6.29
CA PRO A 162 -15.04 5.54 6.78
C PRO A 162 -14.45 5.20 8.15
N PHE A 163 -13.39 5.89 8.61
CA PHE A 163 -12.84 5.68 9.96
C PHE A 163 -13.80 6.11 11.06
N VAL A 164 -14.83 6.90 10.74
CA VAL A 164 -15.91 7.18 11.68
C VAL A 164 -16.64 5.88 12.06
N LEU A 165 -16.86 4.96 11.11
CA LEU A 165 -17.45 3.64 11.42
C LEU A 165 -16.53 2.82 12.32
N LEU A 166 -15.24 2.81 12.00
CA LEU A 166 -14.23 2.06 12.77
C LEU A 166 -14.15 2.59 14.21
N LEU A 167 -14.19 3.91 14.38
CA LEU A 167 -14.24 4.56 15.68
C LEU A 167 -15.49 4.16 16.46
N ILE A 168 -16.68 4.22 15.84
CA ILE A 168 -17.93 3.79 16.47
C ILE A 168 -17.84 2.33 16.91
N ARG A 169 -17.16 1.46 16.14
CA ARG A 169 -16.98 0.04 16.48
C ARG A 169 -15.82 -0.23 17.46
N GLY A 170 -15.13 0.81 17.93
CA GLY A 170 -14.19 0.73 19.06
C GLY A 170 -12.71 0.90 18.74
N ARG A 171 -12.33 1.34 17.53
CA ARG A 171 -10.93 1.63 17.18
C ARG A 171 -10.76 2.97 16.47
N GLY A 172 -9.93 3.83 17.06
CA GLY A 172 -9.53 5.10 16.45
C GLY A 172 -8.68 4.89 15.20
N GLU A 173 -8.58 5.92 14.37
CA GLU A 173 -7.82 5.88 13.12
C GLU A 173 -6.32 5.61 13.35
N ALA A 174 -5.71 6.31 14.30
CA ALA A 174 -4.29 6.16 14.61
C ALA A 174 -3.97 4.73 15.09
N ASP A 175 -4.70 4.25 16.11
CA ASP A 175 -4.54 2.90 16.65
C ASP A 175 -4.73 1.83 15.57
N LEU A 176 -5.75 1.99 14.70
CA LEU A 176 -6.02 1.04 13.63
C LEU A 176 -4.91 1.00 12.58
N LEU A 177 -4.42 2.17 12.16
CA LEU A 177 -3.33 2.25 11.18
C LEU A 177 -2.02 1.70 11.74
N ASP A 178 -1.74 1.94 13.02
CA ASP A 178 -0.57 1.37 13.70
C ASP A 178 -0.67 -0.16 13.80
N GLU A 179 -1.83 -0.70 14.18
CA GLU A 179 -2.06 -2.15 14.21
C GLU A 179 -1.93 -2.80 12.82
N LEU A 180 -2.47 -2.15 11.77
CA LEU A 180 -2.33 -2.63 10.39
C LEU A 180 -0.86 -2.60 9.94
N ASN A 181 -0.12 -1.55 10.25
CA ASN A 181 1.31 -1.48 9.96
C ASN A 181 2.10 -2.58 10.65
N LEU A 182 1.77 -2.92 11.89
CA LEU A 182 2.42 -4.00 12.62
C LEU A 182 2.12 -5.38 12.02
N ARG A 183 0.92 -5.59 11.48
CA ARG A 183 0.50 -6.87 10.87
C ARG A 183 0.99 -7.03 9.43
N SER A 184 1.06 -5.94 8.68
CA SER A 184 1.48 -5.92 7.27
C SER A 184 2.96 -5.58 7.08
N GLY A 185 3.68 -5.24 8.15
CA GLY A 185 5.10 -4.99 8.12
C GLY A 185 5.89 -6.18 7.58
N PRO A 186 7.08 -5.95 7.00
CA PRO A 186 7.93 -7.04 6.54
C PRO A 186 8.22 -7.98 7.72
N PRO A 187 8.33 -9.30 7.49
CA PRO A 187 8.66 -10.25 8.55
C PRO A 187 9.88 -9.76 9.35
N SER A 188 9.92 -10.00 10.66
CA SER A 188 11.07 -9.59 11.49
C SER A 188 12.40 -10.17 10.97
N SER A 189 12.33 -11.33 10.31
CA SER A 189 13.45 -11.93 9.57
C SER A 189 13.96 -11.08 8.42
N MET A 190 13.13 -10.23 7.81
CA MET A 190 13.52 -9.32 6.73
C MET A 190 14.10 -8.01 7.27
N LEU A 191 13.61 -7.52 8.41
CA LEU A 191 14.13 -6.34 9.09
C LEU A 191 15.63 -6.45 9.37
N ARG A 192 16.15 -7.64 9.68
CA ARG A 192 17.59 -7.85 9.90
C ARG A 192 18.44 -7.45 8.69
N TYR A 193 17.96 -7.69 7.47
CA TYR A 193 18.69 -7.35 6.24
C TYR A 193 18.65 -5.85 6.01
N LEU A 194 17.50 -5.20 6.26
CA LEU A 194 17.36 -3.74 6.17
C LEU A 194 18.30 -3.02 7.13
N VAL A 195 18.35 -3.49 8.38
CA VAL A 195 19.28 -2.96 9.38
C VAL A 195 20.74 -3.18 8.97
N THR A 196 21.07 -4.37 8.45
CA THR A 196 22.44 -4.68 7.98
C THR A 196 22.85 -3.79 6.81
N ASP A 197 21.98 -3.60 5.81
CA ASP A 197 22.24 -2.74 4.64
C ASP A 197 22.38 -1.27 5.05
N ALA A 198 21.47 -0.78 5.91
CA ALA A 198 21.52 0.58 6.41
C ALA A 198 22.80 0.85 7.21
N ALA A 199 23.23 -0.10 8.05
CA ALA A 199 24.49 0.00 8.79
C ALA A 199 25.70 0.03 7.86
N ALA A 200 25.73 -0.81 6.82
CA ALA A 200 26.80 -0.82 5.83
C ALA A 200 26.90 0.51 5.06
N ARG A 201 25.75 1.08 4.65
CA ARG A 201 25.68 2.39 3.98
C ARG A 201 26.12 3.52 4.91
N ALA A 202 25.70 3.50 6.17
CA ALA A 202 26.11 4.48 7.16
C ALA A 202 27.63 4.44 7.39
N GLN A 203 28.22 3.25 7.48
CA GLN A 203 29.67 3.08 7.60
C GLN A 203 30.41 3.63 6.38
N ALA A 204 29.94 3.33 5.15
CA ALA A 204 30.54 3.87 3.93
C ALA A 204 30.56 5.41 3.92
N LEU A 205 29.47 6.04 4.37
CA LEU A 205 29.39 7.50 4.50
C LEU A 205 30.39 8.04 5.53
N LEU A 206 30.55 7.37 6.67
CA LEU A 206 31.55 7.73 7.68
C LEU A 206 32.99 7.61 7.14
N ASP A 207 33.23 6.63 6.28
CA ASP A 207 34.52 6.42 5.60
C ASP A 207 34.72 7.40 4.41
N GLY A 208 33.81 8.35 4.20
CA GLY A 208 33.89 9.34 3.13
C GLY A 208 33.47 8.85 1.75
N HIS A 209 32.89 7.66 1.65
CA HIS A 209 32.36 7.10 0.41
C HIS A 209 30.88 7.48 0.27
N GLN A 210 30.52 8.15 -0.82
CA GLN A 210 29.13 8.39 -1.16
C GLN A 210 28.56 7.18 -1.92
N PRO A 211 27.55 6.47 -1.39
CA PRO A 211 26.91 5.38 -2.11
C PRO A 211 26.26 5.93 -3.39
N PRO A 212 26.31 5.19 -4.52
CA PRO A 212 25.65 5.62 -5.75
C PRO A 212 24.13 5.65 -5.55
N GLU A 213 23.48 6.62 -6.20
CA GLU A 213 22.03 6.59 -6.36
C GLU A 213 21.66 5.49 -7.36
N LEU A 214 20.82 4.56 -6.91
CA LEU A 214 20.37 3.42 -7.70
C LEU A 214 18.89 3.58 -8.02
N THR A 215 18.50 3.15 -9.21
CA THR A 215 17.07 2.97 -9.52
C THR A 215 16.50 1.82 -8.67
N GLU A 216 15.18 1.76 -8.51
CA GLU A 216 14.50 0.66 -7.80
C GLU A 216 14.91 -0.72 -8.36
N TRP A 217 15.02 -0.82 -9.68
CA TRP A 217 15.48 -2.02 -10.35
C TRP A 217 16.93 -2.37 -10.00
N GLN A 218 17.85 -1.40 -10.07
CA GLN A 218 19.24 -1.62 -9.70
C GLN A 218 19.39 -2.01 -8.23
N ASP A 219 18.62 -1.38 -7.33
CA ASP A 219 18.64 -1.72 -5.91
C ASP A 219 18.09 -3.12 -5.65
N THR A 220 17.03 -3.53 -6.35
CA THR A 220 16.49 -4.90 -6.29
C THR A 220 17.56 -5.95 -6.66
N VAL A 221 18.27 -5.72 -7.76
CA VAL A 221 19.34 -6.62 -8.20
C VAL A 221 20.52 -6.63 -7.22
N ARG A 222 20.92 -5.46 -6.71
CA ARG A 222 21.95 -5.33 -5.67
C ARG A 222 21.60 -6.13 -4.43
N TRP A 223 20.36 -6.02 -3.95
CA TRP A 223 19.86 -6.73 -2.79
C TRP A 223 19.90 -8.24 -2.99
N ALA A 224 19.41 -8.73 -4.13
CA ALA A 224 19.45 -10.16 -4.45
C ALA A 224 20.89 -10.70 -4.56
N ALA A 225 21.82 -9.90 -5.10
CA ALA A 225 23.24 -10.26 -5.16
C ALA A 225 23.91 -10.26 -3.76
N THR A 226 23.56 -9.31 -2.90
CA THR A 226 24.14 -9.15 -1.56
C THR A 226 23.56 -10.17 -0.57
N TYR A 227 22.28 -10.49 -0.71
CA TYR A 227 21.53 -11.35 0.18
C TYR A 227 20.81 -12.45 -0.61
N PRO A 228 21.52 -13.53 -1.02
CA PRO A 228 20.95 -14.59 -1.85
C PRO A 228 19.70 -15.27 -1.28
N ALA A 229 19.54 -15.23 0.05
CA ALA A 229 18.35 -15.72 0.74
C ALA A 229 17.05 -14.97 0.38
N LEU A 230 17.16 -13.76 -0.20
CA LEU A 230 16.03 -12.93 -0.60
C LEU A 230 15.69 -13.03 -2.09
N THR A 231 16.50 -13.72 -2.90
CA THR A 231 16.38 -13.71 -4.36
C THR A 231 15.00 -14.17 -4.84
N THR A 232 14.45 -15.26 -4.29
CA THR A 232 13.11 -15.74 -4.67
C THR A 232 12.02 -14.73 -4.37
N GLN A 233 12.03 -14.16 -3.15
CA GLN A 233 11.03 -13.16 -2.74
C GLN A 233 11.12 -11.88 -3.58
N LEU A 234 12.33 -11.44 -3.91
CA LEU A 234 12.55 -10.25 -4.75
C LEU A 234 12.15 -10.51 -6.21
N ALA A 235 12.38 -11.71 -6.73
CA ALA A 235 11.94 -12.10 -8.07
C ALA A 235 10.41 -12.15 -8.18
N GLU A 236 9.74 -12.69 -7.16
CA GLU A 236 8.27 -12.69 -7.06
C GLU A 236 7.72 -11.26 -6.98
N ALA A 237 8.31 -10.41 -6.14
CA ALA A 237 7.85 -9.04 -5.94
C ALA A 237 8.01 -8.17 -7.20
N CYS A 238 9.13 -8.28 -7.92
CA CYS A 238 9.35 -7.50 -9.14
C CYS A 238 8.79 -8.17 -10.41
N GLY A 239 8.33 -9.42 -10.32
CA GLY A 239 7.79 -10.19 -11.44
C GLY A 239 8.81 -10.49 -12.54
N ARG A 240 10.11 -10.52 -12.21
CA ARG A 240 11.22 -10.75 -13.17
C ARG A 240 12.16 -11.83 -12.64
N ASP A 241 12.70 -12.65 -13.55
CA ASP A 241 13.84 -13.50 -13.23
C ASP A 241 15.08 -12.62 -12.96
N LEU A 242 15.75 -12.88 -11.84
CA LEU A 242 16.92 -12.16 -11.38
C LEU A 242 18.24 -12.86 -11.72
N THR A 243 18.21 -14.08 -12.25
CA THR A 243 19.39 -14.95 -12.41
C THR A 243 20.53 -14.27 -13.16
N HIS A 244 20.26 -13.75 -14.37
CA HIS A 244 21.29 -13.07 -15.17
C HIS A 244 21.65 -11.69 -14.62
N ALA A 245 20.68 -10.96 -14.08
CA ALA A 245 20.89 -9.63 -13.51
C ALA A 245 21.79 -9.69 -12.27
N VAL A 246 21.52 -10.63 -11.36
CA VAL A 246 22.35 -10.89 -10.16
C VAL A 246 23.75 -11.29 -10.58
N ARG A 247 23.91 -12.18 -11.56
CA ARG A 247 25.23 -12.59 -12.03
C ARG A 247 26.02 -11.44 -12.66
N ALA A 248 25.37 -10.61 -13.48
CA ALA A 248 25.97 -9.41 -14.06
C ALA A 248 26.40 -8.41 -12.97
N TRP A 249 25.54 -8.21 -11.95
CA TRP A 249 25.84 -7.34 -10.82
C TRP A 249 26.99 -7.87 -9.96
N THR A 250 27.04 -9.17 -9.69
CA THR A 250 28.14 -9.79 -8.93
C THR A 250 29.49 -9.60 -9.63
N TYR A 251 29.51 -9.62 -10.97
CA TYR A 251 30.75 -9.44 -11.72
C TYR A 251 31.16 -7.98 -11.89
N GLY A 252 30.22 -7.05 -12.11
CA GLY A 252 30.60 -5.66 -12.43
C GLY A 252 29.64 -4.59 -11.93
N GLY A 253 28.83 -4.90 -10.92
CA GLY A 253 27.93 -3.95 -10.27
C GLY A 253 26.96 -3.27 -11.23
N PRO A 254 26.71 -1.96 -11.06
CA PRO A 254 25.83 -1.19 -11.94
C PRO A 254 26.23 -1.23 -13.43
N ALA A 255 27.54 -1.22 -13.73
CA ALA A 255 28.05 -1.26 -15.09
C ALA A 255 27.82 -2.64 -15.74
N GLY A 256 28.00 -3.72 -14.98
CA GLY A 256 27.66 -5.07 -15.43
C GLY A 256 26.17 -5.21 -15.77
N LEU A 257 25.29 -4.64 -14.95
CA LEU A 257 23.85 -4.63 -15.23
C LEU A 257 23.50 -3.79 -16.47
N ASP A 258 24.11 -2.61 -16.65
CA ASP A 258 23.93 -1.78 -17.86
C ASP A 258 24.35 -2.52 -19.14
N VAL A 259 25.44 -3.29 -19.08
CA VAL A 259 25.94 -4.11 -20.20
C VAL A 259 25.04 -5.32 -20.52
N LEU A 260 24.37 -5.86 -19.50
CA LEU A 260 23.37 -6.91 -19.70
C LEU A 260 22.16 -6.38 -20.49
N GLU A 261 21.66 -5.20 -20.12
CA GLU A 261 20.37 -4.68 -20.57
C GLU A 261 20.44 -3.72 -21.76
N THR A 262 21.60 -3.09 -22.00
CA THR A 262 21.71 -2.04 -23.01
C THR A 262 22.74 -2.37 -24.09
N THR A 263 22.44 -1.92 -25.31
CA THR A 263 23.40 -1.92 -26.42
C THR A 263 23.63 -0.49 -26.88
N TRP A 264 24.88 -0.17 -27.24
CA TRP A 264 25.28 1.16 -27.66
C TRP A 264 26.35 1.09 -28.75
N ARG A 265 26.66 2.21 -29.42
CA ARG A 265 27.64 2.24 -30.52
C ARG A 265 28.95 2.88 -30.05
N PRO A 266 30.02 2.10 -29.83
CA PRO A 266 31.33 2.64 -29.46
C PRO A 266 31.94 3.50 -30.56
N GLY A 267 32.87 4.37 -30.18
CA GLY A 267 33.63 5.19 -31.13
C GLY A 267 34.52 4.34 -32.04
N LYS A 268 34.79 4.82 -33.26
CA LYS A 268 35.65 4.11 -34.23
C LYS A 268 37.05 3.79 -33.66
N THR A 269 37.60 4.71 -32.86
CA THR A 269 38.92 4.54 -32.23
C THR A 269 38.92 3.41 -31.22
N ASP A 270 37.87 3.28 -30.41
CA ASP A 270 37.77 2.23 -29.38
C ASP A 270 37.60 0.86 -30.03
N LEU A 271 36.79 0.78 -31.09
CA LEU A 271 36.65 -0.44 -31.88
C LEU A 271 37.95 -0.85 -32.56
N ALA A 272 38.72 0.10 -33.09
CA ALA A 272 40.01 -0.19 -33.73
C ALA A 272 41.06 -0.70 -32.72
N LYS A 273 41.11 -0.12 -31.52
CA LYS A 273 41.98 -0.62 -30.44
C LYS A 273 41.59 -2.03 -30.00
N ALA A 274 40.30 -2.29 -29.84
CA ALA A 274 39.78 -3.61 -29.49
C ALA A 274 40.10 -4.66 -30.57
N ALA A 275 39.92 -4.32 -31.84
CA ALA A 275 40.26 -5.19 -32.97
C ALA A 275 41.74 -5.57 -32.97
N ALA A 276 42.62 -4.61 -32.69
CA ALA A 276 44.06 -4.86 -32.63
C ALA A 276 44.43 -5.79 -31.46
N ALA A 277 43.80 -5.63 -30.29
CA ALA A 277 44.00 -6.51 -29.14
C ALA A 277 43.51 -7.95 -29.40
N LEU A 278 42.50 -8.11 -30.27
CA LEU A 278 41.91 -9.39 -30.62
C LEU A 278 42.52 -10.06 -31.89
N ALA A 279 43.63 -9.53 -32.42
CA ALA A 279 44.26 -10.03 -33.66
C ALA A 279 45.27 -11.19 -33.44
N GLY A 280 45.25 -11.85 -32.28
CA GLY A 280 46.17 -12.94 -31.94
C GLY A 280 45.82 -14.28 -32.63
N PRO A 281 46.79 -15.17 -32.84
CA PRO A 281 46.58 -16.45 -33.55
C PRO A 281 45.65 -17.43 -32.81
N ASP A 282 45.53 -17.30 -31.49
CA ASP A 282 44.69 -18.17 -30.65
C ASP A 282 43.28 -17.60 -30.40
N ILE A 283 42.93 -16.49 -31.06
CA ILE A 283 41.65 -15.79 -30.88
C ILE A 283 40.68 -16.17 -32.00
N PRO A 284 39.45 -16.64 -31.67
CA PRO A 284 38.45 -16.97 -32.69
C PRO A 284 38.03 -15.72 -33.49
N GLU A 285 37.57 -15.94 -34.73
CA GLU A 285 37.05 -14.85 -35.56
C GLU A 285 35.73 -14.30 -34.96
N LEU A 286 35.80 -13.10 -34.39
CA LEU A 286 34.68 -12.44 -33.72
C LEU A 286 33.90 -11.56 -34.69
N THR A 287 32.59 -11.74 -34.76
CA THR A 287 31.69 -10.84 -35.48
C THR A 287 31.27 -9.68 -34.57
N GLN A 288 31.56 -8.45 -35.00
CA GLN A 288 31.21 -7.25 -34.26
C GLN A 288 29.82 -6.73 -34.64
N SER A 289 29.00 -6.41 -33.63
CA SER A 289 27.74 -5.69 -33.77
C SER A 289 27.56 -4.76 -32.57
N ARG A 290 27.52 -3.44 -32.81
CA ARG A 290 27.44 -2.42 -31.75
C ARG A 290 28.58 -2.59 -30.73
N ASN A 291 28.27 -2.72 -29.45
CA ASN A 291 29.23 -2.98 -28.38
C ASN A 291 29.45 -4.49 -28.14
N HIS A 292 28.90 -5.39 -28.96
CA HIS A 292 29.02 -6.84 -28.79
C HIS A 292 29.92 -7.47 -29.85
N TRP A 293 30.75 -8.41 -29.43
CA TRP A 293 31.69 -9.16 -30.26
C TRP A 293 31.45 -10.64 -29.99
N SER A 294 31.01 -11.40 -30.99
CA SER A 294 30.53 -12.78 -30.76
C SER A 294 31.24 -13.79 -31.66
N ALA A 295 31.53 -14.98 -31.13
CA ALA A 295 32.02 -16.15 -31.86
C ALA A 295 31.44 -17.41 -31.24
N ALA A 296 30.84 -18.30 -32.04
CA ALA A 296 30.23 -19.56 -31.58
C ALA A 296 29.41 -19.42 -30.28
N GLU A 297 29.96 -19.87 -29.15
CA GLU A 297 29.32 -19.87 -27.82
C GLU A 297 29.87 -18.80 -26.86
N VAL A 298 30.70 -17.88 -27.34
CA VAL A 298 31.29 -16.80 -26.54
C VAL A 298 30.93 -15.42 -27.10
N GLN A 299 30.77 -14.46 -26.19
CA GLN A 299 30.51 -13.07 -26.54
C GLN A 299 31.22 -12.14 -25.55
N LEU A 300 31.87 -11.11 -26.07
CA LEU A 300 32.39 -9.99 -25.29
C LEU A 300 31.47 -8.79 -25.49
N ARG A 301 31.19 -8.07 -24.40
CA ARG A 301 30.42 -6.82 -24.45
C ARG A 301 31.23 -5.68 -23.85
N LEU A 302 31.37 -4.59 -24.60
CA LEU A 302 32.04 -3.37 -24.13
C LEU A 302 31.07 -2.51 -23.31
N GLY A 303 31.43 -2.25 -22.06
CA GLY A 303 30.74 -1.31 -21.18
C GLY A 303 31.10 0.15 -21.47
N LYS A 304 30.23 1.06 -21.03
CA LYS A 304 30.49 2.52 -21.11
C LYS A 304 31.60 2.97 -20.16
N ASP A 305 31.94 2.13 -19.19
CA ASP A 305 33.07 2.25 -18.29
C ASP A 305 34.42 1.87 -18.95
N GLY A 306 34.39 1.33 -20.17
CA GLY A 306 35.56 0.96 -20.95
C GLY A 306 36.06 -0.47 -20.73
N ASN A 307 35.38 -1.26 -19.89
CA ASN A 307 35.76 -2.65 -19.63
C ASN A 307 35.00 -3.64 -20.52
N TRP A 308 35.58 -4.82 -20.70
CA TRP A 308 35.04 -5.92 -21.48
C TRP A 308 34.44 -6.98 -20.57
N TYR A 309 33.17 -7.25 -20.80
CA TYR A 309 32.38 -8.19 -20.02
C TYR A 309 32.25 -9.52 -20.79
N PRO A 310 32.71 -10.64 -20.22
CA PRO A 310 32.60 -11.94 -20.84
C PRO A 310 31.20 -12.56 -20.69
N TYR A 311 30.69 -13.17 -21.76
CA TYR A 311 29.41 -13.89 -21.82
C TYR A 311 29.58 -15.24 -22.51
N ARG A 312 28.81 -16.24 -22.07
CA ARG A 312 28.74 -17.59 -22.65
C ARG A 312 27.30 -17.93 -23.03
N LEU A 313 27.11 -18.58 -24.17
CA LEU A 313 25.80 -19.06 -24.61
C LEU A 313 25.44 -20.31 -23.80
N GLN A 314 24.34 -20.27 -23.05
CA GLN A 314 23.83 -21.41 -22.28
C GLN A 314 22.33 -21.53 -22.55
N ALA A 315 21.89 -22.72 -22.97
CA ALA A 315 20.48 -23.00 -23.29
C ALA A 315 19.82 -21.98 -24.26
N GLY A 316 20.60 -21.40 -25.18
CA GLY A 316 20.12 -20.41 -26.16
C GLY A 316 20.12 -18.96 -25.68
N GLU A 317 20.59 -18.69 -24.45
CA GLU A 317 20.67 -17.35 -23.88
C GLU A 317 22.12 -16.95 -23.55
N TRP A 318 22.45 -15.66 -23.71
CA TRP A 318 23.77 -15.13 -23.37
C TRP A 318 23.87 -14.80 -21.88
N CYS A 319 24.65 -15.58 -21.14
CA CYS A 319 24.82 -15.44 -19.70
C CYS A 319 26.16 -14.75 -19.36
N PRO A 320 26.20 -13.79 -18.42
CA PRO A 320 27.48 -13.26 -17.92
C PRO A 320 28.36 -14.40 -17.41
N ALA A 321 29.63 -14.44 -17.80
CA ALA A 321 30.51 -15.59 -17.58
C ALA A 321 31.64 -15.34 -16.57
N GLY A 322 31.99 -14.07 -16.29
CA GLY A 322 33.10 -13.72 -15.41
C GLY A 322 33.21 -12.21 -15.13
N PRO A 323 34.19 -11.79 -14.31
CA PRO A 323 34.47 -10.38 -14.03
C PRO A 323 34.90 -9.62 -15.30
N PRO A 324 34.71 -8.29 -15.35
CA PRO A 324 35.14 -7.48 -16.47
C PRO A 324 36.66 -7.29 -16.48
N GLU A 325 37.23 -7.16 -17.67
CA GLU A 325 38.65 -6.89 -17.88
C GLU A 325 38.87 -5.68 -18.78
N ALA A 326 39.93 -4.91 -18.56
CA ALA A 326 40.25 -3.76 -19.42
C ALA A 326 40.71 -4.21 -20.82
N ASP A 327 41.37 -5.36 -20.90
CA ASP A 327 41.85 -5.97 -22.15
C ASP A 327 40.86 -7.02 -22.68
N PRO A 328 40.34 -6.87 -23.91
CA PRO A 328 39.38 -7.82 -24.47
C PRO A 328 39.94 -9.22 -24.69
N ALA A 329 41.26 -9.38 -24.94
CA ALA A 329 41.85 -10.70 -25.10
C ALA A 329 41.87 -11.47 -23.77
N THR A 330 42.24 -10.79 -22.69
CA THR A 330 42.17 -11.33 -21.32
C THR A 330 40.73 -11.70 -20.94
N ALA A 331 39.75 -10.84 -21.23
CA ALA A 331 38.33 -11.12 -21.01
C ALA A 331 37.88 -12.41 -21.74
N LEU A 332 38.35 -12.62 -22.97
CA LEU A 332 37.98 -13.78 -23.78
C LEU A 332 38.58 -15.09 -23.26
N ILE A 333 39.83 -15.05 -22.82
CA ILE A 333 40.54 -16.22 -22.25
C ILE A 333 39.91 -16.63 -20.92
N GLY A 334 39.33 -15.67 -20.17
CA GLY A 334 38.67 -15.92 -18.91
C GLY A 334 37.30 -16.60 -18.99
N ILE A 335 36.77 -16.89 -20.19
CA ILE A 335 35.47 -17.54 -20.41
C ILE A 335 35.57 -19.04 -20.27
#